data_AF-A0A444X9L9-F1
#
_entry.id   AF-A0A444X9L9-F1
#
_cell.length_a   1.000
_cell.length_b   1.000
_cell.length_c   1.000
_cell.angle_alpha   90.00
_cell.angle_beta   90.00
_cell.angle_gamma   90.00
#
_symmetry.space_group_name_H-M   'P 1'
#
loop_
_entity.id
_entity.type
_entity.pdbx_description
1 polymer ?
#
loop_
_entity_poly.entity_id
_entity_poly.type
_entity_poly.pdbx_seq_one_letter_code
_entity_poly.pdbx_strand_id
1 'polypeptide(L)'
;MNNPEHDSIMAIQINCFHCEGIAITLCASHKLGDIFTLINFINDWAAITNHHQDRNHPLRPYQEKPYFSLPKSIYKRFVFEASEIKALKATVAPIHPTRFEAMAALICKCAAFALGLGPNSSMLNIVAVNLCKRMDPPVSSKTLGNMITFFIFGGGVGGGGGGSSGNGGGGR
;
A
#
# COMPACT_ATOMS: atom_id res chain seq x y z
N MET A 1 29.93 30.46 -0.49
CA MET A 1 28.97 30.90 0.52
C MET A 1 27.58 30.46 0.09
N ASN A 2 26.91 29.69 0.96
CA ASN A 2 25.44 29.45 1.06
C ASN A 2 24.86 28.48 0.00
N ASN A 3 24.23 27.36 0.36
CA ASN A 3 23.17 27.17 1.35
C ASN A 3 23.24 25.73 1.95
N PRO A 4 23.18 25.52 3.28
CA PRO A 4 22.95 24.18 3.81
C PRO A 4 21.53 23.78 3.42
N GLU A 5 21.38 22.78 2.56
CA GLU A 5 20.06 22.17 2.34
C GLU A 5 19.59 21.62 3.69
N HIS A 6 18.66 22.33 4.33
CA HIS A 6 17.87 21.73 5.38
C HIS A 6 17.03 20.64 4.70
N ASP A 7 17.47 19.38 4.82
CA ASP A 7 16.67 18.21 4.49
C ASP A 7 15.33 18.35 5.22
N SER A 8 14.30 18.81 4.52
CA SER A 8 12.97 18.95 5.10
C SER A 8 12.46 17.57 5.47
N ILE A 9 12.19 17.37 6.76
CA ILE A 9 11.70 16.08 7.28
C ILE A 9 10.22 15.88 6.95
N MET A 10 9.47 16.97 6.77
CA MET A 10 8.07 16.97 6.40
C MET A 10 7.68 18.31 5.78
N ALA A 11 6.94 18.26 4.67
CA ALA A 11 6.27 19.39 4.04
C ALA A 11 4.76 19.14 4.03
N ILE A 12 3.98 20.20 4.26
CA ILE A 12 2.51 20.16 4.24
C ILE A 12 2.03 21.22 3.26
N GLN A 13 1.19 20.83 2.32
CA GLN A 13 0.58 21.72 1.34
C GLN A 13 -0.94 21.70 1.50
N ILE A 14 -1.55 22.88 1.58
CA ILE A 14 -3.01 23.06 1.67
C ILE A 14 -3.46 23.77 0.40
N ASN A 15 -4.37 23.13 -0.34
CA ASN A 15 -4.98 23.69 -1.54
C ASN A 15 -6.47 23.91 -1.30
N CYS A 16 -6.91 25.15 -1.43
CA CYS A 16 -8.32 25.52 -1.33
C CYS A 16 -8.88 25.73 -2.74
N PHE A 17 -10.01 25.10 -3.03
CA PHE A 17 -10.69 25.19 -4.33
C PHE A 17 -11.80 26.23 -4.28
N HIS A 18 -12.21 26.73 -5.46
CA HIS A 18 -13.31 27.70 -5.56
C HIS A 18 -14.65 27.16 -5.03
N CYS A 19 -14.84 25.83 -5.05
CA CYS A 19 -15.98 25.15 -4.46
C CYS A 19 -15.87 24.95 -2.93
N GLU A 20 -15.00 25.70 -2.25
CA GLU A 20 -14.70 25.60 -0.82
C GLU A 20 -14.10 24.26 -0.37
N GLY A 21 -13.92 23.30 -1.28
CA GLY A 21 -13.19 22.06 -1.01
C GLY A 21 -11.74 22.36 -0.62
N ILE A 22 -11.20 21.54 0.29
CA ILE A 22 -9.80 21.62 0.73
C ILE A 22 -9.11 20.29 0.43
N ALA A 23 -7.95 20.34 -0.22
CA ALA A 23 -7.03 19.20 -0.32
C ALA A 23 -5.76 19.48 0.48
N ILE A 24 -5.49 18.61 1.46
CA ILE A 24 -4.27 18.63 2.26
C ILE A 24 -3.35 17.52 1.76
N THR A 25 -2.12 17.87 1.42
CA THR A 25 -1.07 16.93 0.99
C THR A 25 0.07 16.98 1.99
N LEU A 26 0.56 15.82 2.41
CA LEU A 26 1.73 15.68 3.25
C LEU A 26 2.83 14.95 2.47
N CYS A 27 4.04 15.47 2.54
CA CYS A 27 5.24 14.79 2.08
C CYS A 27 6.16 14.65 3.29
N ALA A 28 6.45 13.41 3.72
CA ALA A 28 7.35 13.15 4.83
C ALA A 28 8.55 12.35 4.32
N SER A 29 9.74 12.70 4.82
CA SER A 29 10.94 11.92 4.56
C SER A 29 10.78 10.52 5.16
N HIS A 30 11.03 9.48 4.37
CA HIS A 30 11.01 8.10 4.89
C HIS A 30 12.12 7.86 5.93
N LYS A 31 13.11 8.77 6.05
CA LYS A 31 14.07 8.79 7.16
C LYS A 31 13.39 9.02 8.52
N LEU A 32 12.29 9.78 8.54
CA LEU A 32 11.55 10.16 9.76
C LEU A 32 10.72 9.00 10.31
N GLY A 33 10.13 8.20 9.44
CA GLY A 33 9.36 7.03 9.85
C GLY A 33 8.57 6.41 8.71
N ASP A 34 7.95 5.29 9.03
CA ASP A 34 7.09 4.56 8.10
C ASP A 34 5.69 5.18 7.98
N ILE A 35 4.84 4.56 7.16
CA ILE A 35 3.47 5.02 6.96
C ILE A 35 2.62 4.99 8.24
N PHE A 36 2.93 4.13 9.22
CA PHE A 36 2.22 4.11 10.50
C PHE A 36 2.57 5.33 11.34
N THR A 37 3.84 5.74 11.36
CA THR A 37 4.27 7.02 11.96
C THR A 37 3.52 8.20 11.34
N LEU A 38 3.41 8.24 10.01
CA LEU A 38 2.67 9.31 9.32
C LEU A 38 1.16 9.30 9.66
N ILE A 39 0.53 8.12 9.71
CA ILE A 39 -0.89 7.99 10.09
C ILE A 39 -1.12 8.45 11.53
N ASN A 40 -0.24 8.07 12.47
CA ASN A 40 -0.32 8.53 13.86
C ASN A 40 -0.22 10.05 13.94
N PHE A 41 0.73 10.66 13.23
CA PHE A 41 0.87 12.11 13.14
C PHE A 41 -0.42 12.78 12.64
N ILE A 42 -1.02 12.26 11.55
CA ILE A 42 -2.26 12.81 10.98
C ILE A 42 -3.42 12.70 11.99
N ASN A 43 -3.53 11.55 12.68
CA ASN A 43 -4.59 11.33 13.67
C ASN A 43 -4.44 12.28 14.87
N ASP A 44 -3.22 12.44 15.39
CA ASP A 44 -2.94 13.34 16.52
C ASP A 44 -3.15 14.81 16.09
N TRP A 45 -2.72 15.19 14.88
CA TRP A 45 -2.97 16.52 14.32
C TRP A 45 -4.46 16.82 14.20
N ALA A 46 -5.26 15.89 13.66
CA ALA A 46 -6.71 16.01 13.55
C ALA A 46 -7.40 16.10 14.92
N ALA A 47 -6.95 15.32 15.91
CA ALA A 47 -7.49 15.40 17.27
C ALA A 47 -7.25 16.78 17.89
N ILE A 48 -6.02 17.31 17.77
CA ILE A 48 -5.67 18.63 18.30
C ILE A 48 -6.49 19.74 17.63
N THR A 49 -6.65 19.70 16.30
CA THR A 49 -7.42 20.72 15.57
C THR A 49 -8.91 20.66 15.88
N ASN A 50 -9.47 19.48 16.13
CA ASN A 50 -10.87 19.33 16.55
C ASN A 50 -11.16 19.93 17.94
N HIS A 51 -10.17 20.00 18.83
CA HIS A 51 -10.34 20.57 20.17
C HIS A 51 -10.11 22.08 20.25
N HIS A 52 -9.55 22.70 19.21
CA HIS A 52 -9.20 24.12 19.18
C HIS A 52 -10.22 24.94 18.38
N GLN A 53 -11.40 25.15 18.96
CA GLN A 53 -12.46 25.99 18.38
C GLN A 53 -12.23 27.48 18.70
N ASP A 54 -11.07 28.02 18.34
CA ASP A 54 -10.94 29.48 18.19
C ASP A 54 -9.65 29.83 17.48
N ARG A 55 -9.78 30.42 16.29
CA ARG A 55 -8.88 31.41 15.65
C ARG A 55 -9.19 31.47 14.15
N ASN A 56 -10.06 32.43 13.80
CA ASN A 56 -10.22 32.93 12.44
C ASN A 56 -8.93 33.65 11.99
N HIS A 57 -7.92 32.89 11.58
CA HIS A 57 -6.79 33.45 10.84
C HIS A 57 -6.81 32.91 9.41
N PRO A 58 -6.79 33.80 8.39
CA PRO A 58 -6.73 33.35 7.01
C PRO A 58 -5.41 32.60 6.79
N LEU A 59 -5.52 31.30 6.58
CA LEU A 59 -4.39 30.45 6.16
C LEU A 59 -3.96 30.92 4.78
N ARG A 60 -2.74 31.46 4.68
CA ARG A 60 -2.12 31.76 3.39
C ARG A 60 -1.49 30.46 2.86
N PRO A 61 -1.92 29.95 1.69
CA PRO A 61 -1.30 28.77 1.11
C PRO A 61 0.17 29.06 0.80
N TYR A 62 1.07 28.32 1.43
CA TYR A 62 2.48 28.34 1.07
C TYR A 62 2.65 27.48 -0.19
N GLN A 63 3.08 28.11 -1.29
CA GLN A 63 3.36 27.44 -2.55
C GLN A 63 4.83 27.03 -2.61
N GLU A 64 5.12 25.78 -2.30
CA GLU A 64 6.44 25.21 -2.56
C GLU A 64 6.51 24.52 -3.92
N LYS A 65 7.68 24.58 -4.55
CA LYS A 65 7.97 23.81 -5.77
C LYS A 65 8.04 22.32 -5.39
N PRO A 66 7.54 21.39 -6.23
CA PRO A 66 7.58 19.98 -5.91
C PRO A 66 9.03 19.52 -5.69
N TYR A 67 9.32 18.99 -4.51
CA TYR A 67 10.67 18.58 -4.08
C TYR A 67 11.23 17.37 -4.84
N PHE A 68 10.39 16.65 -5.59
CA PHE A 68 10.81 15.43 -6.28
C PHE A 68 10.19 15.33 -7.67
N SER A 69 11.05 15.24 -8.69
CA SER A 69 10.63 14.81 -10.03
C SER A 69 10.49 13.29 -10.02
N LEU A 70 9.28 12.79 -9.85
CA LEU A 70 9.00 11.36 -10.03
C LEU A 70 9.10 11.02 -11.52
N PRO A 71 9.60 9.82 -11.88
CA PRO A 71 9.53 9.34 -13.26
C PRO A 71 8.07 9.32 -13.73
N LYS A 72 7.83 9.72 -14.98
CA LYS A 72 6.49 9.75 -15.58
C LYS A 72 5.85 8.36 -15.46
N SER A 73 4.90 8.24 -14.53
CA SER A 73 4.19 7.01 -14.23
C SER A 73 2.69 7.28 -14.27
N ILE A 74 1.93 6.33 -14.80
CA ILE A 74 0.47 6.42 -14.83
C ILE A 74 -0.06 5.70 -13.59
N TYR A 75 -0.78 6.43 -12.74
CA TYR A 75 -1.45 5.86 -11.58
C TYR A 75 -2.91 5.56 -11.94
N LYS A 76 -3.36 4.32 -11.69
CA LYS A 76 -4.76 3.92 -11.83
C LYS A 76 -5.28 3.32 -10.53
N ARG A 77 -6.50 3.69 -10.15
CA ARG A 77 -7.19 3.13 -8.98
C ARG A 77 -8.11 1.99 -9.43
N PHE A 78 -7.81 0.77 -9.01
CA PHE A 78 -8.69 -0.39 -9.18
C PHE A 78 -9.49 -0.57 -7.89
N VAL A 79 -10.82 -0.56 -7.99
CA VAL A 79 -11.73 -0.71 -6.86
C VAL A 79 -12.39 -2.08 -6.98
N PHE A 80 -12.41 -2.83 -5.89
CA PHE A 80 -13.01 -4.16 -5.80
C PHE A 80 -14.08 -4.13 -4.72
N GLU A 81 -15.30 -4.46 -5.11
CA GLU A 81 -16.45 -4.48 -4.21
C GLU A 81 -16.39 -5.68 -3.27
N ALA A 82 -17.09 -5.57 -2.14
CA ALA A 82 -17.12 -6.63 -1.13
C ALA A 82 -17.63 -7.97 -1.68
N SER A 83 -18.58 -7.94 -2.63
CA SER A 83 -19.12 -9.11 -3.32
C SER A 83 -18.07 -9.79 -4.21
N GLU A 84 -17.26 -9.01 -4.94
CA GLU A 84 -16.19 -9.51 -5.81
C GLU A 84 -15.08 -10.17 -5.00
N ILE A 85 -14.69 -9.53 -3.89
CA ILE A 85 -13.72 -10.10 -2.94
C ILE A 85 -14.27 -11.41 -2.37
N LYS A 86 -15.57 -11.47 -2.01
CA LYS A 86 -16.19 -12.70 -1.51
C LYS A 86 -16.18 -13.81 -2.57
N ALA A 87 -16.49 -13.49 -3.82
CA ALA A 87 -16.44 -14.42 -4.93
C ALA A 87 -15.01 -14.93 -5.17
N LEU A 88 -14.01 -14.05 -5.16
CA LEU A 88 -12.60 -14.40 -5.28
C LEU A 88 -12.14 -15.35 -4.18
N LYS A 89 -12.54 -15.08 -2.92
CA LYS A 89 -12.21 -15.97 -1.80
C LYS A 89 -12.84 -17.36 -1.95
N ALA A 90 -14.01 -17.46 -2.56
CA ALA A 90 -14.72 -18.73 -2.75
C ALA A 90 -14.03 -19.65 -3.77
N THR A 91 -13.20 -19.13 -4.68
CA THR A 91 -12.53 -19.94 -5.72
C THR A 91 -11.42 -20.84 -5.19
N VAL A 92 -11.00 -20.66 -3.93
CA VAL A 92 -9.89 -21.39 -3.31
C VAL A 92 -10.31 -22.23 -2.11
N ALA A 93 -11.61 -22.53 -1.98
CA ALA A 93 -12.12 -23.42 -0.94
C ALA A 93 -11.42 -24.81 -0.99
N PRO A 94 -11.11 -25.43 0.17
CA PRO A 94 -11.50 -25.06 1.53
C PRO A 94 -10.55 -24.05 2.21
N ILE A 95 -9.59 -23.46 1.49
CA ILE A 95 -8.70 -22.43 2.05
C ILE A 95 -9.53 -21.16 2.26
N HIS A 96 -9.40 -20.54 3.44
CA HIS A 96 -10.13 -19.32 3.83
C HIS A 96 -9.19 -18.12 3.88
N PRO A 97 -8.75 -17.56 2.73
CA PRO A 97 -7.79 -16.46 2.73
C PRO A 97 -8.37 -15.19 3.35
N THR A 98 -7.50 -14.36 3.91
CA THR A 98 -7.82 -12.98 4.24
C THR A 98 -8.11 -12.16 2.98
N ARG A 99 -8.76 -11.01 3.14
CA ARG A 99 -8.98 -10.06 2.03
C ARG A 99 -7.65 -9.66 1.39
N PHE A 100 -6.63 -9.41 2.21
CA PHE A 100 -5.31 -9.02 1.75
C PHE A 100 -4.65 -10.11 0.90
N GLU A 101 -4.64 -11.36 1.37
CA GLU A 101 -4.04 -12.48 0.63
C GLU A 101 -4.73 -12.70 -0.72
N ALA A 102 -6.07 -12.69 -0.75
CA ALA A 102 -6.82 -12.86 -1.99
C ALA A 102 -6.49 -11.74 -3.01
N MET A 103 -6.47 -10.49 -2.55
CA MET A 103 -6.14 -9.33 -3.38
C MET A 103 -4.68 -9.32 -3.84
N ALA A 104 -3.74 -9.62 -2.94
CA ALA A 104 -2.32 -9.68 -3.27
C ALA A 104 -2.05 -10.78 -4.30
N ALA A 105 -2.64 -11.98 -4.13
CA ALA A 105 -2.51 -13.07 -5.09
C ALA A 105 -3.08 -12.70 -6.47
N LEU A 106 -4.23 -12.03 -6.52
CA LEU A 106 -4.81 -11.55 -7.78
C LEU A 106 -3.88 -10.54 -8.46
N ILE A 107 -3.35 -9.56 -7.72
CA ILE A 107 -2.42 -8.56 -8.27
C ILE A 107 -1.15 -9.23 -8.79
N CYS A 108 -0.57 -10.17 -8.04
CA CYS A 108 0.63 -10.92 -8.46
C CYS A 108 0.35 -11.71 -9.74
N LYS A 109 -0.82 -12.36 -9.84
CA LYS A 109 -1.24 -13.10 -11.04
C LYS A 109 -1.39 -12.17 -12.25
N CYS A 110 -2.05 -11.03 -12.08
CA CYS A 110 -2.20 -10.03 -13.13
C CYS A 110 -0.85 -9.44 -13.56
N ALA A 111 0.05 -9.17 -12.61
CA ALA A 111 1.39 -8.67 -12.89
C ALA A 111 2.22 -9.72 -13.67
N ALA A 112 2.17 -11.00 -13.26
CA ALA A 112 2.88 -12.07 -13.95
C ALA A 112 2.41 -12.22 -15.40
N PHE A 113 1.09 -12.15 -15.61
CA PHE A 113 0.50 -12.18 -16.95
C PHE A 113 0.90 -10.97 -17.78
N ALA A 114 0.81 -9.75 -17.22
CA ALA A 114 1.17 -8.51 -17.91
C ALA A 114 2.66 -8.43 -18.28
N LEU A 115 3.52 -9.05 -17.47
CA LEU A 115 4.96 -9.16 -17.71
C LEU A 115 5.32 -10.31 -18.67
N GLY A 116 4.35 -11.13 -19.10
CA GLY A 116 4.61 -12.28 -19.97
C GLY A 116 5.49 -13.35 -19.32
N LEU A 117 5.42 -13.49 -17.99
CA LEU A 117 6.23 -14.47 -17.27
C LEU A 117 5.77 -15.90 -17.61
N GLY A 118 6.73 -16.73 -18.02
CA GLY A 118 6.49 -18.12 -18.36
C GLY A 118 6.44 -19.04 -17.13
N PRO A 119 6.14 -20.33 -17.32
CA PRO A 119 6.08 -21.31 -16.22
C PRO A 119 7.36 -21.44 -15.39
N ASN A 120 8.51 -21.16 -16.02
CA ASN A 120 9.83 -21.23 -15.39
C ASN A 120 10.31 -19.88 -14.84
N SER A 121 9.52 -18.83 -15.00
CA SER A 121 9.84 -17.49 -14.48
C SER A 121 9.48 -17.41 -13.00
N SER A 122 10.39 -16.88 -12.19
CA SER A 122 10.13 -16.58 -10.78
C SER A 122 9.74 -15.12 -10.63
N MET A 123 8.64 -14.86 -9.91
CA MET A 123 8.27 -13.52 -9.46
C MET A 123 8.51 -13.42 -7.95
N LEU A 124 9.40 -12.52 -7.55
CA LEU A 124 9.62 -12.18 -6.15
C LEU A 124 8.62 -11.09 -5.74
N ASN A 125 7.76 -11.40 -4.77
CA ASN A 125 6.81 -10.47 -4.19
C ASN A 125 7.26 -10.09 -2.79
N ILE A 126 7.25 -8.79 -2.50
CA ILE A 126 7.68 -8.22 -1.22
C ILE A 126 6.53 -7.39 -0.66
N VAL A 127 6.13 -7.69 0.57
CA VAL A 127 5.09 -6.93 1.29
C VAL A 127 5.69 -6.37 2.57
N ALA A 128 5.72 -5.04 2.67
CA ALA A 128 6.04 -4.35 3.91
C ALA A 128 4.88 -4.50 4.91
N VAL A 129 5.19 -4.88 6.15
CA VAL A 129 4.23 -5.03 7.24
C VAL A 129 4.72 -4.36 8.51
N ASN A 130 3.77 -4.05 9.39
CA ASN A 130 4.06 -3.49 10.71
C ASN A 130 4.84 -4.49 11.60
N LEU A 131 6.04 -4.11 12.03
CA LEU A 131 6.88 -4.90 12.93
C LEU A 131 6.47 -4.77 14.40
N CYS A 132 5.82 -3.67 14.82
CA CYS A 132 5.53 -3.39 16.23
C CYS A 132 4.82 -4.55 16.95
N LYS A 133 3.78 -5.10 16.32
CA LYS A 133 2.98 -6.22 16.87
C LYS A 133 3.65 -7.60 16.74
N ARG A 134 4.83 -7.65 16.11
CA ARG A 134 5.57 -8.88 15.78
C ARG A 134 6.89 -9.01 16.55
N MET A 135 7.25 -7.99 17.35
CA MET A 135 8.37 -8.05 18.27
C MET A 135 8.00 -8.82 19.54
N ASP A 136 9.00 -9.35 20.24
CA ASP A 136 8.86 -9.95 21.56
C ASP A 136 9.77 -9.21 22.57
N PRO A 137 9.21 -8.39 23.48
CA PRO A 137 7.79 -8.08 23.61
C PRO A 137 7.27 -7.16 22.50
N PRO A 138 5.95 -7.17 22.21
CA PRO A 138 5.35 -6.22 21.26
C PRO A 138 5.55 -4.79 21.72
N VAL A 139 5.84 -3.89 20.79
CA VAL A 139 5.94 -2.45 21.06
C VAL A 139 4.67 -1.72 20.63
N SER A 140 4.49 -0.50 21.14
CA SER A 140 3.32 0.33 20.84
C SER A 140 3.17 0.57 19.33
N SER A 141 1.93 0.60 18.84
CA SER A 141 1.64 1.07 17.48
C SER A 141 1.86 2.58 17.30
N LYS A 142 2.06 3.31 18.40
CA LYS A 142 2.42 4.75 18.42
C LYS A 142 3.93 5.00 18.44
N THR A 143 4.75 3.95 18.41
CA THR A 143 6.20 4.11 18.33
C THR A 143 6.57 4.89 17.07
N LEU A 144 7.37 5.95 17.23
CA LEU A 144 7.86 6.77 16.13
C LEU A 144 9.04 6.08 15.45
N GLY A 145 9.11 6.22 14.13
CA GLY A 145 10.23 5.75 13.32
C GLY A 145 9.84 4.64 12.35
N ASN A 146 10.84 3.92 11.86
CA ASN A 146 10.67 2.84 10.90
C ASN A 146 10.55 1.50 11.66
N MET A 147 9.33 1.01 11.82
CA MET A 147 9.03 -0.29 12.42
C MET A 147 8.38 -1.20 11.38
N ILE A 148 9.16 -1.51 10.34
CA ILE A 148 8.73 -2.33 9.21
C ILE A 148 9.55 -3.62 9.12
N THR A 149 8.89 -4.70 8.72
CA THR A 149 9.55 -5.92 8.23
C THR A 149 8.93 -6.33 6.90
N PHE A 150 9.61 -7.18 6.16
CA PHE A 150 9.20 -7.60 4.82
C PHE A 150 8.86 -9.08 4.80
N PHE A 151 7.64 -9.40 4.38
CA PHE A 151 7.31 -10.76 3.96
C PHE A 151 7.65 -10.92 2.50
N ILE A 152 8.49 -11.90 2.20
CA ILE A 152 8.97 -12.21 0.86
C ILE A 152 8.39 -13.56 0.45
N PHE A 153 7.74 -13.62 -0.70
CA PHE A 153 7.20 -14.87 -1.25
C PHE A 153 7.41 -14.93 -2.77
N GLY A 154 7.66 -16.14 -3.27
CA GLY A 154 7.78 -16.43 -4.69
C GLY A 154 6.69 -17.40 -5.15
N GLY A 155 6.19 -17.22 -6.37
CA GLY A 155 5.23 -18.14 -6.99
C GLY A 155 5.69 -18.55 -8.39
N GLY A 156 5.66 -19.86 -8.68
CA GLY A 156 5.76 -20.38 -10.04
C GLY A 156 4.40 -20.37 -10.72
N VAL A 157 4.34 -20.03 -12.00
CA VAL A 157 3.10 -20.04 -12.78
C VAL A 157 2.73 -21.50 -13.08
N GLY A 158 1.93 -22.11 -12.20
CA GLY A 158 1.36 -23.43 -12.43
C GLY A 158 0.45 -23.41 -13.66
N GLY A 159 0.89 -24.02 -14.75
CA GLY A 159 0.10 -24.20 -15.96
C GLY A 159 -1.13 -25.06 -15.68
N GLY A 160 -2.31 -24.44 -15.73
CA GLY A 160 -3.59 -25.16 -15.75
C GLY A 160 -3.77 -25.87 -17.09
N GLY A 161 -3.14 -27.03 -17.26
CA GLY A 161 -3.39 -27.98 -18.34
C GLY A 161 -4.40 -29.03 -17.88
N GLY A 162 -5.69 -28.74 -18.02
CA GLY A 162 -6.74 -29.75 -17.89
C GLY A 162 -6.66 -30.75 -19.05
N GLY A 163 -5.87 -31.80 -18.88
CA GLY A 163 -5.85 -32.96 -19.76
C GLY A 163 -6.80 -34.03 -19.24
N SER A 164 -8.05 -33.98 -19.69
CA SER A 164 -9.00 -35.09 -19.55
C SER A 164 -8.42 -36.30 -20.29
N SER A 165 -8.17 -37.41 -19.60
CA SER A 165 -7.91 -38.69 -20.25
C SER A 165 -8.91 -39.71 -19.70
N GLY A 166 -10.02 -39.82 -20.42
CA GLY A 166 -10.95 -40.92 -20.28
C GLY A 166 -10.60 -42.03 -21.27
N ASN A 167 -10.65 -43.26 -20.75
CA ASN A 167 -11.37 -44.41 -21.29
C ASN A 167 -10.57 -45.64 -21.78
N GLY A 168 -11.14 -46.81 -21.44
CA GLY A 168 -10.95 -48.14 -22.06
C GLY A 168 -9.80 -48.94 -21.46
N GLY A 169 -9.95 -50.13 -20.88
CA GLY A 169 -10.92 -51.20 -21.11
C GLY A 169 -10.17 -52.44 -21.61
N GLY A 170 -10.46 -53.63 -21.08
CA GLY A 170 -10.10 -54.92 -21.67
C GLY A 170 -9.19 -55.79 -20.81
N GLY A 171 -9.76 -56.87 -20.27
CA GLY A 171 -9.08 -57.81 -19.37
C GLY A 171 -8.24 -58.88 -20.05
N ARG A 172 -7.49 -59.60 -19.22
CA ARG A 172 -7.63 -61.03 -18.93
C ARG A 172 -6.78 -61.34 -17.70
#